data_AF-A0A2E2U4U8-F1
#
_entry.id   AF-A0A2E2U4U8-F1
#
_cell.length_a   1.000
_cell.length_b   1.000
_cell.length_c   1.000
_cell.angle_alpha   90.00
_cell.angle_beta   90.00
_cell.angle_gamma   90.00
#
_symmetry.space_group_name_H-M   'P 1'
#
loop_
_entity.id
_entity.type
_entity.pdbx_description
1 polymer ?
#
loop_
_entity_poly.entity_id
_entity_poly.type
_entity_poly.pdbx_seq_one_letter_code
_entity_poly.pdbx_strand_id
1 'polypeptide(L)'
;MLSRLNLTFFLLFFSSNVLGAEGQGGMPQLNPESFSSQIFWLLVSFSILFFILHFFLLPRLKGIREKRDETINNYLSQTQKINEQIDSIITKIDKELSEAKTSFNDKIKEELEKNKIIFEKEVGLIEKDFEKKKEELNSELLKTKQDIKNKVPKICMDLSNHLYEKILEEKTESNPKEFEKVMRDL
;
A
#
# COMPACT_ATOMS: atom_id res chain seq x y z
N MET A 1 9.75 47.43 -43.43
CA MET A 1 9.89 48.41 -44.53
C MET A 1 11.28 48.41 -45.16
N LEU A 2 12.37 48.22 -44.39
CA LEU A 2 13.76 48.20 -44.91
C LEU A 2 14.07 47.07 -45.92
N SER A 3 13.47 45.89 -45.80
CA SER A 3 13.73 44.77 -46.72
C SER A 3 13.23 45.02 -48.15
N ARG A 4 12.15 45.80 -48.35
CA ARG A 4 11.66 46.18 -49.68
C ARG A 4 12.49 47.29 -50.33
N LEU A 5 13.17 48.10 -49.52
CA LEU A 5 14.11 49.12 -49.99
C LEU A 5 15.41 48.48 -50.48
N ASN A 6 15.90 47.43 -49.80
CA ASN A 6 17.09 46.69 -50.24
C ASN A 6 16.84 45.91 -51.54
N LEU A 7 15.62 45.38 -51.75
CA LEU A 7 15.26 44.67 -52.99
C LEU A 7 15.18 45.61 -54.20
N THR A 8 14.63 46.82 -54.02
CA THR A 8 14.56 47.84 -55.07
C THR A 8 15.93 48.45 -55.36
N PHE A 9 16.78 48.64 -54.35
CA PHE A 9 18.16 49.07 -54.53
C PHE A 9 19.00 48.02 -55.26
N PHE A 10 18.83 46.73 -54.95
CA PHE A 10 19.50 45.63 -55.65
C PHE A 10 19.09 45.53 -57.13
N LEU A 11 17.82 45.74 -57.44
CA LEU A 11 17.32 45.80 -58.83
C LEU A 11 17.81 47.04 -59.60
N LEU A 12 17.99 48.18 -58.93
CA LEU A 12 18.53 49.40 -59.54
C LEU A 12 20.05 49.34 -59.76
N PHE A 13 20.79 48.59 -58.94
CA PHE A 13 22.24 48.42 -59.11
C PHE A 13 22.59 47.51 -60.30
N PHE A 14 21.69 46.58 -60.66
CA PHE A 14 21.88 45.63 -61.77
C PHE A 14 21.54 46.19 -63.16
N SER A 15 20.92 47.38 -63.24
CA SER A 15 20.35 47.90 -64.49
C SER A 15 21.20 48.96 -65.22
N SER A 16 22.46 49.21 -64.81
CA SER A 16 23.32 50.19 -65.48
C SER A 16 24.53 49.58 -66.20
N ASN A 17 24.55 49.83 -67.53
CA ASN A 17 25.60 49.64 -68.54
C ASN A 17 25.85 48.22 -69.09
N VAL A 18 24.98 47.80 -70.01
CA VAL A 18 25.42 46.98 -71.16
C VAL A 18 25.64 47.95 -72.33
N LEU A 19 26.88 48.42 -72.50
CA LEU A 19 27.32 49.08 -73.73
C LEU A 19 27.65 47.97 -74.74
N GLY A 20 26.76 47.74 -75.70
CA GLY A 20 27.06 46.85 -76.83
C GLY A 20 28.09 47.51 -77.74
N ALA A 21 29.29 46.95 -77.82
CA ALA A 21 30.28 47.37 -78.81
C ALA A 21 29.84 46.88 -80.20
N GLU A 22 29.53 47.81 -81.11
CA GLU A 22 29.33 47.50 -82.53
C GLU A 22 30.69 47.20 -83.18
N GLY A 23 30.94 45.92 -83.48
CA GLY A 23 32.15 45.48 -84.17
C GLY A 23 32.17 43.98 -84.49
N GLN A 24 31.84 43.66 -85.75
CA GLN A 24 32.26 42.48 -86.52
C GLN A 24 31.94 41.06 -85.99
N GLY A 25 30.82 40.49 -86.48
CA GLY A 25 30.67 39.06 -86.81
C GLY A 25 30.75 38.01 -85.68
N GLY A 26 29.62 37.70 -85.05
CA GLY A 26 29.43 36.57 -84.12
C GLY A 26 28.18 36.76 -83.27
N MET A 27 27.68 35.71 -82.60
CA MET A 27 26.70 35.91 -81.52
C MET A 27 27.38 36.74 -80.42
N PRO A 28 26.95 38.00 -80.15
CA PRO A 28 27.71 38.93 -79.30
C PRO A 28 27.99 38.42 -77.87
N GLN A 29 27.19 37.45 -77.42
CA GLN A 29 27.27 36.77 -76.12
C GLN A 29 28.43 35.76 -75.99
N LEU A 30 29.01 35.28 -77.09
CA LEU A 30 30.09 34.27 -77.07
C LEU A 30 31.47 34.87 -77.39
N ASN A 31 31.61 36.20 -77.32
CA ASN A 31 32.87 36.88 -77.56
C ASN A 31 33.87 36.57 -76.42
N PRO A 32 34.97 35.83 -76.70
CA PRO A 32 35.88 35.33 -75.66
C PRO A 32 36.59 36.42 -74.86
N GLU A 33 36.72 37.62 -75.42
CA GLU A 33 37.30 38.78 -74.76
C GLU A 33 36.52 39.21 -73.49
N SER A 34 35.21 38.93 -73.44
CA SER A 34 34.36 39.29 -72.30
C SER A 34 34.40 38.27 -71.15
N PHE A 35 34.85 37.04 -71.41
CA PHE A 35 34.81 35.95 -70.42
C PHE A 35 35.73 36.20 -69.22
N SER A 36 36.89 36.84 -69.43
CA SER A 36 37.83 37.15 -68.34
C SER A 36 37.20 38.05 -67.27
N SER A 37 36.48 39.09 -67.71
CA SER A 37 35.75 40.01 -66.80
C SER A 37 34.58 39.32 -66.11
N GLN A 38 33.80 38.50 -66.82
CA GLN A 38 32.69 37.74 -66.25
C GLN A 38 33.16 36.76 -65.16
N ILE A 39 34.26 36.04 -65.40
CA ILE A 39 34.84 35.11 -64.44
C ILE A 39 35.36 35.86 -63.20
N PHE A 40 35.99 37.01 -63.38
CA PHE A 40 36.42 37.86 -62.27
C PHE A 40 35.25 38.28 -61.38
N TRP A 41 34.17 38.83 -61.95
CA TRP A 41 33.00 39.24 -61.18
C TRP A 41 32.21 38.07 -60.60
N LEU A 42 32.19 36.93 -61.28
CA LEU A 42 31.63 35.69 -60.74
C LEU A 42 32.39 35.25 -59.49
N LEU A 43 33.72 35.25 -59.52
CA LEU A 43 34.53 34.93 -58.34
C LEU A 43 34.29 35.92 -57.21
N VAL A 44 34.29 37.23 -57.51
CA VAL A 44 34.04 38.28 -56.49
C VAL A 44 32.66 38.12 -55.84
N SER A 45 31.60 38.00 -56.63
CA SER A 45 30.24 37.85 -56.12
C SER A 45 30.02 36.52 -55.39
N PHE A 46 30.59 35.43 -55.90
CA PHE A 46 30.54 34.12 -55.27
C PHE A 46 31.30 34.12 -53.94
N SER A 47 32.49 34.71 -53.87
CA SER A 47 33.26 34.84 -52.63
C SER A 47 32.49 35.65 -51.59
N ILE A 48 31.89 36.79 -51.97
CA ILE A 48 31.07 37.60 -51.05
C ILE A 48 29.90 36.76 -50.50
N LEU A 49 29.18 36.06 -51.37
CA LEU A 49 28.07 35.20 -50.96
C LEU A 49 28.53 34.04 -50.06
N PHE A 50 29.66 33.40 -50.40
CA PHE A 50 30.25 32.33 -49.61
C PHE A 50 30.60 32.80 -48.21
N PHE A 51 31.22 33.98 -48.07
CA PHE A 51 31.54 34.54 -46.75
C PHE A 51 30.29 34.83 -45.94
N ILE A 52 29.23 35.38 -46.53
CA ILE A 52 27.95 35.60 -45.84
C ILE A 52 27.36 34.27 -45.35
N LEU A 53 27.36 33.23 -46.20
CA LEU A 53 26.84 31.93 -45.85
C LEU A 53 27.65 31.27 -44.72
N HIS A 54 28.98 31.34 -44.84
CA HIS A 54 29.92 30.77 -43.89
C HIS A 54 29.85 31.45 -42.52
N PHE A 55 29.87 32.78 -42.48
CA PHE A 55 29.92 33.54 -41.22
C PHE A 55 28.56 33.81 -40.58
N PHE A 56 27.45 33.72 -41.32
CA PHE A 56 26.14 34.08 -40.77
C PHE A 56 25.16 32.91 -40.70
N LEU A 57 25.02 32.12 -41.77
CA LEU A 57 24.02 31.05 -41.80
C LEU A 57 24.48 29.82 -41.02
N LEU A 58 25.70 29.34 -41.24
CA LEU A 58 26.24 28.17 -40.53
C LEU A 58 26.24 28.32 -39.00
N PRO A 59 26.75 29.43 -38.40
CA PRO A 59 26.74 29.55 -36.94
C PRO A 59 25.32 29.63 -36.37
N ARG A 60 24.37 30.24 -37.09
CA ARG A 60 22.97 30.27 -36.67
C ARG A 60 22.33 28.88 -36.64
N LEU A 61 22.59 28.05 -37.66
CA LEU A 61 22.12 26.66 -37.67
C LEU A 61 22.78 25.82 -36.55
N LYS A 62 24.08 26.03 -36.33
CA LYS A 62 24.81 25.35 -35.26
C LYS A 62 24.22 25.67 -33.88
N GLY A 63 23.97 26.95 -33.59
CA GLY A 63 23.36 27.35 -32.30
C GLY A 63 21.97 26.76 -32.08
N ILE A 64 21.14 26.62 -33.13
CA ILE A 64 19.83 25.96 -33.01
C ILE A 64 19.99 24.46 -32.68
N ARG A 65 20.95 23.79 -33.33
CA ARG A 65 21.22 22.38 -33.06
C ARG A 65 21.71 22.18 -31.62
N GLU A 66 22.70 22.95 -31.20
CA GLU A 66 23.26 22.90 -29.85
C GLU A 66 22.17 23.14 -28.79
N LYS A 67 21.30 24.14 -28.98
CA LYS A 67 20.19 24.40 -28.05
C LYS A 67 19.22 23.21 -27.94
N ARG A 68 18.94 22.53 -29.05
CA ARG A 68 18.09 21.33 -29.05
C ARG A 68 18.77 20.19 -28.32
N ASP A 69 20.04 19.94 -28.59
CA ASP A 69 20.82 18.89 -27.95
C ASP A 69 20.97 19.14 -26.44
N GLU A 70 21.23 20.38 -26.04
CA GLU A 70 21.26 20.81 -24.63
C GLU A 70 19.91 20.57 -23.94
N THR A 71 18.82 20.95 -24.60
CA THR A 71 17.46 20.73 -24.08
C THR A 71 17.16 19.24 -23.89
N ILE A 72 17.52 18.39 -24.87
CA ILE A 72 17.35 16.94 -24.79
C ILE A 72 18.18 16.36 -23.64
N ASN A 73 19.46 16.73 -23.55
CA ASN A 73 20.35 16.26 -22.48
C ASN A 73 19.85 16.70 -21.10
N ASN A 74 19.32 17.93 -20.98
CA ASN A 74 18.73 18.42 -19.74
C ASN A 74 17.48 17.61 -19.36
N TYR A 75 16.58 17.31 -20.31
CA TYR A 75 15.42 16.47 -20.04
C TYR A 75 15.81 15.04 -19.66
N LEU A 76 16.81 14.45 -20.31
CA LEU A 76 17.35 13.14 -19.94
C LEU A 76 17.91 13.14 -18.51
N SER A 77 18.71 14.14 -18.15
CA SER A 77 19.25 14.28 -16.79
C SER A 77 18.14 14.47 -15.74
N GLN A 78 17.13 15.28 -16.03
CA GLN A 78 15.97 15.45 -15.15
C GLN A 78 15.18 14.16 -14.98
N THR A 79 14.96 13.43 -16.08
CA THR A 79 14.26 12.15 -16.06
C THR A 79 15.04 11.13 -15.22
N GLN A 80 16.35 11.05 -15.37
CA GLN A 80 17.20 10.20 -14.55
C GLN A 80 17.09 10.55 -13.06
N LYS A 81 17.17 11.83 -12.70
CA LYS A 81 17.02 12.27 -11.30
C LYS A 81 15.64 11.94 -10.73
N ILE A 82 14.58 12.09 -11.52
CA ILE A 82 13.23 11.72 -11.11
C ILE A 82 13.13 10.21 -10.89
N ASN A 83 13.70 9.39 -11.78
CA ASN A 83 13.74 7.94 -11.61
C ASN A 83 14.50 7.54 -10.33
N GLU A 84 15.66 8.15 -10.06
CA GLU A 84 16.41 7.92 -8.83
C GLU A 84 15.60 8.30 -7.57
N GLN A 85 14.83 9.38 -7.64
CA GLN A 85 13.91 9.76 -6.54
C GLN A 85 12.76 8.77 -6.37
N ILE A 86 12.18 8.27 -7.46
CA ILE A 86 11.14 7.25 -7.43
C ILE A 86 11.67 5.97 -6.79
N ASP A 87 12.85 5.50 -7.18
CA ASP A 87 13.47 4.31 -6.58
C ASP A 87 13.73 4.51 -5.07
N SER A 88 14.16 5.71 -4.66
CA SER A 88 14.30 6.06 -3.24
C SER A 88 12.95 6.08 -2.50
N ILE A 89 11.87 6.50 -3.15
CA ILE A 89 10.54 6.49 -2.56
C ILE A 89 10.01 5.06 -2.44
N ILE A 90 10.17 4.24 -3.48
CA ILE A 90 9.76 2.82 -3.48
C ILE A 90 10.45 2.09 -2.33
N THR A 91 11.77 2.24 -2.20
CA THR A 91 12.53 1.61 -1.11
C THR A 91 12.09 2.05 0.28
N LYS A 92 11.70 3.33 0.46
CA LYS A 92 11.10 3.81 1.71
C LYS A 92 9.73 3.20 1.98
N ILE A 93 8.86 3.15 0.97
CA ILE A 93 7.52 2.54 1.09
C ILE A 93 7.64 1.06 1.45
N ASP A 94 8.52 0.32 0.79
CA ASP A 94 8.74 -1.11 1.07
C ASP A 94 9.26 -1.32 2.51
N LYS A 95 10.17 -0.45 2.97
CA LYS A 95 10.65 -0.47 4.35
C LYS A 95 9.53 -0.17 5.34
N GLU A 96 8.77 0.90 5.14
CA GLU A 96 7.65 1.26 6.01
C GLU A 96 6.57 0.17 6.06
N LEU A 97 6.26 -0.46 4.91
CA LEU A 97 5.33 -1.58 4.86
C LEU A 97 5.86 -2.81 5.61
N SER A 98 7.16 -3.11 5.49
CA SER A 98 7.80 -4.21 6.22
C SER A 98 7.78 -3.98 7.73
N GLU A 99 8.12 -2.76 8.17
CA GLU A 99 8.11 -2.36 9.57
C GLU A 99 6.68 -2.37 10.15
N ALA A 100 5.70 -1.88 9.39
CA ALA A 100 4.30 -1.92 9.79
C ALA A 100 3.77 -3.35 9.91
N LYS A 101 4.10 -4.24 8.95
CA LYS A 101 3.73 -5.66 9.01
C LYS A 101 4.35 -6.35 10.23
N THR A 102 5.62 -6.08 10.52
CA THR A 102 6.32 -6.66 11.68
C THR A 102 5.67 -6.18 12.97
N SER A 103 5.51 -4.87 13.13
CA SER A 103 4.87 -4.26 14.30
C SER A 103 3.43 -4.76 14.52
N PHE A 104 2.67 -4.96 13.43
CA PHE A 104 1.32 -5.51 13.49
C PHE A 104 1.31 -6.97 13.97
N ASN A 105 2.19 -7.80 13.41
CA ASN A 105 2.32 -9.20 13.81
C ASN A 105 2.75 -9.32 15.27
N ASP A 106 3.67 -8.47 15.73
CA ASP A 106 4.13 -8.47 17.12
C ASP A 106 3.00 -8.05 18.07
N LYS A 107 2.25 -6.99 17.74
CA LYS A 107 1.05 -6.60 18.51
C LYS A 107 -0.01 -7.69 18.55
N ILE A 108 -0.25 -8.39 17.44
CA ILE A 108 -1.18 -9.52 17.41
C ILE A 108 -0.71 -10.63 18.35
N LYS A 109 0.57 -11.01 18.29
CA LYS A 109 1.12 -12.05 19.17
C LYS A 109 0.99 -11.64 20.64
N GLU A 110 1.33 -10.40 20.97
CA GLU A 110 1.22 -9.87 22.32
C GLU A 110 -0.24 -9.91 22.82
N GLU A 111 -1.20 -9.45 22.01
CA GLU A 111 -2.62 -9.50 22.37
C GLU A 111 -3.16 -10.94 22.46
N LEU A 112 -2.72 -11.85 21.60
CA LEU A 112 -3.09 -13.26 21.71
C LEU A 112 -2.54 -13.90 22.98
N GLU A 113 -1.30 -13.60 23.37
CA GLU A 113 -0.72 -14.08 24.63
C GLU A 113 -1.45 -13.51 25.85
N LYS A 114 -1.76 -12.20 25.85
CA LYS A 114 -2.57 -11.57 26.91
C LYS A 114 -3.96 -12.19 27.01
N ASN A 115 -4.65 -12.38 25.88
CA ASN A 115 -5.96 -13.01 25.85
C ASN A 115 -5.91 -14.45 26.36
N LYS A 116 -4.86 -15.22 26.01
CA LYS A 116 -4.67 -16.57 26.54
C LYS A 116 -4.50 -16.56 28.06
N ILE A 117 -3.69 -15.64 28.61
CA ILE A 117 -3.50 -15.52 30.06
C ILE A 117 -4.81 -15.12 30.77
N ILE A 118 -5.57 -14.19 30.20
CA ILE A 118 -6.88 -13.79 30.74
C ILE A 118 -7.85 -14.97 30.72
N PHE A 119 -7.90 -15.69 29.60
CA PHE A 119 -8.74 -16.87 29.45
C PHE A 119 -8.38 -17.97 30.45
N GLU A 120 -7.10 -18.30 30.60
CA GLU A 120 -6.63 -19.28 31.59
C GLU A 120 -6.98 -18.86 33.03
N LYS A 121 -6.88 -17.56 33.35
CA LYS A 121 -7.30 -17.03 34.65
C LYS A 121 -8.80 -17.17 34.86
N GLU A 122 -9.61 -16.84 33.87
CA GLU A 122 -11.07 -16.91 33.95
C GLU A 122 -11.56 -18.35 34.08
N VAL A 123 -10.98 -19.28 33.30
CA VAL A 123 -11.21 -20.72 33.44
C VAL A 123 -10.83 -21.20 34.83
N GLY A 124 -9.65 -20.81 35.35
CA GLY A 124 -9.22 -21.21 36.69
C GLY A 124 -10.08 -20.63 37.83
N LEU A 125 -10.70 -19.45 37.64
CA LEU A 125 -11.69 -18.91 38.58
C LEU A 125 -12.99 -19.72 38.55
N ILE A 126 -13.49 -20.03 37.35
CA ILE A 126 -14.68 -20.85 37.16
C ILE A 126 -14.48 -22.24 37.77
N GLU A 127 -13.31 -22.87 37.57
CA GLU A 127 -12.98 -24.17 38.16
C GLU A 127 -13.02 -24.11 39.70
N LYS A 128 -12.45 -23.06 40.31
CA LYS A 128 -12.50 -22.88 41.77
C LYS A 128 -13.92 -22.68 42.30
N ASP A 129 -14.74 -21.89 41.60
CA ASP A 129 -16.13 -21.68 42.00
C ASP A 129 -16.97 -22.95 41.81
N PHE A 130 -16.66 -23.75 40.78
CA PHE A 130 -17.28 -25.06 40.57
C PHE A 130 -16.88 -26.07 41.65
N GLU A 131 -15.62 -26.11 42.07
CA GLU A 131 -15.16 -26.94 43.20
C GLU A 131 -15.87 -26.56 44.50
N LYS A 132 -15.93 -25.26 44.84
CA LYS A 132 -16.69 -24.79 46.02
C LYS A 132 -18.15 -25.23 45.95
N LYS A 133 -18.81 -25.06 44.80
CA LYS A 133 -20.22 -25.45 44.65
C LYS A 133 -20.42 -26.95 44.79
N LYS A 134 -19.47 -27.76 44.29
CA LYS A 134 -19.45 -29.22 44.48
C LYS A 134 -19.28 -29.60 45.95
N GLU A 135 -18.40 -28.94 46.68
CA GLU A 135 -18.22 -29.17 48.12
C GLU A 135 -19.47 -28.80 48.93
N GLU A 136 -20.06 -27.64 48.67
CA GLU A 136 -21.33 -27.21 49.27
C GLU A 136 -22.42 -28.26 49.04
N LEU A 137 -22.64 -28.66 47.79
CA LEU A 137 -23.64 -29.68 47.41
C LEU A 137 -23.38 -31.02 48.10
N ASN A 138 -22.12 -31.47 48.16
CA ASN A 138 -21.77 -32.70 48.85
C ASN A 138 -22.06 -32.62 50.35
N SER A 139 -21.78 -31.48 50.98
CA SER A 139 -22.07 -31.27 52.40
C SER A 139 -23.58 -31.26 52.68
N GLU A 140 -24.37 -30.66 51.80
CA GLU A 140 -25.84 -30.62 51.88
C GLU A 140 -26.45 -32.00 51.61
N LEU A 141 -25.90 -32.75 50.65
CA LEU A 141 -26.25 -34.15 50.42
C LEU A 141 -25.98 -35.00 51.66
N LEU A 142 -24.85 -34.77 52.34
CA LEU A 142 -24.51 -35.51 53.56
C LEU A 142 -25.50 -35.22 54.69
N LYS A 143 -25.86 -33.94 54.89
CA LYS A 143 -26.88 -33.53 55.87
C LYS A 143 -28.24 -34.12 55.52
N THR A 144 -28.66 -34.02 54.26
CA THR A 144 -29.93 -34.59 53.80
C THR A 144 -29.96 -36.11 53.97
N LYS A 145 -28.86 -36.80 53.67
CA LYS A 145 -28.72 -38.24 53.90
C LYS A 145 -28.81 -38.59 55.38
N GLN A 146 -28.20 -37.80 56.26
CA GLN A 146 -28.30 -37.95 57.72
C GLN A 146 -29.74 -37.72 58.20
N ASP A 147 -30.40 -36.67 57.71
CA ASP A 147 -31.79 -36.35 58.05
C ASP A 147 -32.75 -37.44 57.58
N ILE A 148 -32.57 -37.96 56.37
CA ILE A 148 -33.30 -39.13 55.88
C ILE A 148 -33.04 -40.31 56.80
N LYS A 149 -31.79 -40.61 57.16
CA LYS A 149 -31.45 -41.71 58.06
C LYS A 149 -32.12 -41.57 59.43
N ASN A 150 -32.31 -40.34 59.93
CA ASN A 150 -33.01 -40.07 61.18
C ASN A 150 -34.55 -40.12 61.04
N LYS A 151 -35.09 -39.76 59.88
CA LYS A 151 -36.53 -39.78 59.58
C LYS A 151 -37.05 -41.16 59.17
N VAL A 152 -36.23 -42.00 58.54
CA VAL A 152 -36.61 -43.36 58.09
C VAL A 152 -37.16 -44.22 59.23
N PRO A 153 -36.53 -44.32 60.42
CA PRO A 153 -37.08 -45.07 61.53
C PRO A 153 -38.47 -44.60 61.96
N LYS A 154 -38.72 -43.28 61.97
CA LYS A 154 -40.04 -42.71 62.28
C LYS A 154 -41.07 -43.07 61.22
N ILE A 155 -40.72 -42.97 59.94
CA ILE A 155 -41.61 -43.34 58.82
C ILE A 155 -41.90 -44.85 58.85
N CYS A 156 -40.92 -45.68 59.17
CA CYS A 156 -41.13 -47.13 59.34
C CYS A 156 -42.03 -47.43 60.54
N MET A 157 -41.88 -46.72 61.66
CA MET A 157 -42.78 -46.83 62.81
C MET A 157 -44.21 -46.39 62.46
N ASP A 158 -44.37 -45.24 61.78
CA ASP A 158 -45.68 -44.75 61.33
C ASP A 158 -46.33 -45.72 60.35
N LEU A 159 -45.56 -46.30 59.41
CA LEU A 159 -46.04 -47.31 58.48
C LEU A 159 -46.43 -48.61 59.20
N SER A 160 -45.64 -49.07 60.16
CA SER A 160 -45.97 -50.22 61.00
C SER A 160 -47.24 -49.95 61.80
N ASN A 161 -47.37 -48.78 62.42
CA ASN A 161 -48.58 -48.39 63.16
C ASN A 161 -49.81 -48.33 62.26
N HIS A 162 -49.70 -47.80 61.03
CA HIS A 162 -50.78 -47.82 60.05
C HIS A 162 -51.13 -49.24 59.56
N LEU A 163 -50.13 -50.12 59.39
CA LEU A 163 -50.36 -51.52 59.06
C LEU A 163 -51.04 -52.26 60.22
N TYR A 164 -50.61 -51.99 61.46
CA TYR A 164 -51.25 -52.52 62.67
C TYR A 164 -52.69 -52.01 62.81
N GLU A 165 -52.94 -50.72 62.59
CA GLU A 165 -54.29 -50.11 62.63
C GLU A 165 -55.22 -50.71 61.56
N LYS A 166 -54.69 -51.01 60.36
CA LYS A 166 -55.47 -51.58 59.25
C LYS A 166 -55.68 -53.10 59.36
N ILE A 167 -54.82 -53.82 60.07
CA ILE A 167 -54.93 -55.28 60.26
C ILE A 167 -55.70 -55.64 61.54
N LEU A 168 -55.63 -54.83 62.61
CA LEU A 168 -56.26 -55.14 63.91
C LEU A 168 -57.50 -54.30 64.25
N GLU A 169 -57.84 -53.25 63.47
CA GLU A 169 -59.01 -52.37 63.68
C GLU A 169 -59.20 -51.86 65.14
N GLU A 170 -58.13 -51.63 65.91
CA GLU A 170 -58.19 -50.86 67.16
C GLU A 170 -56.86 -50.12 67.47
N LYS A 171 -56.95 -48.87 67.93
CA LYS A 171 -55.80 -47.96 68.18
C LYS A 171 -55.09 -48.28 69.50
N THR A 172 -53.81 -48.64 69.44
CA THR A 172 -52.92 -48.60 70.62
C THR A 172 -51.58 -47.95 70.29
N GLU A 173 -51.15 -46.99 71.12
CA GLU A 173 -49.86 -46.32 71.04
C GLU A 173 -48.73 -47.27 71.48
N SER A 174 -47.81 -47.62 70.58
CA SER A 174 -46.64 -48.44 70.88
C SER A 174 -45.45 -47.59 71.34
N ASN A 175 -44.78 -48.05 72.40
CA ASN A 175 -43.78 -47.31 73.20
C ASN A 175 -42.36 -47.37 72.59
N PRO A 176 -41.62 -46.24 72.51
CA PRO A 176 -40.29 -46.14 71.89
C PRO A 176 -39.15 -47.03 72.45
N LYS A 177 -39.36 -47.81 73.52
CA LYS A 177 -38.32 -48.65 74.15
C LYS A 177 -38.13 -50.05 73.54
N GLU A 178 -39.11 -50.59 72.80
CA GLU A 178 -38.98 -51.92 72.18
C GLU A 178 -38.08 -51.92 70.94
N PHE A 179 -38.08 -50.83 70.19
CA PHE A 179 -37.26 -50.69 68.98
C PHE A 179 -35.75 -50.63 69.27
N GLU A 180 -35.36 -50.09 70.43
CA GLU A 180 -33.96 -50.04 70.89
C GLU A 180 -33.39 -51.42 71.25
N LYS A 181 -34.24 -52.42 71.53
CA LYS A 181 -33.83 -53.77 71.91
C LYS A 181 -33.58 -54.65 70.69
N VAL A 182 -34.40 -54.52 69.65
CA VAL A 182 -34.25 -55.27 68.39
C VAL A 182 -33.04 -54.78 67.56
N MET A 183 -32.73 -53.48 67.61
CA MET A 183 -31.56 -52.92 66.94
C MET A 183 -30.22 -53.23 67.64
N ARG A 184 -30.23 -53.87 68.83
CA ARG A 184 -29.02 -54.26 69.57
C ARG A 184 -28.61 -55.71 69.36
N ASP A 185 -29.54 -56.55 68.88
CA ASP A 185 -29.35 -57.98 68.62
C ASP A 185 -29.07 -58.30 67.14
N LEU A 186 -28.85 -57.28 66.30
CA LEU A 186 -28.40 -57.34 64.89
C LEU A 186 -27.07 -56.59 64.73
#